data_AF-A0A8T0H7A7-F1
#
_entry.id   AF-A0A8T0H7A7-F1
#
_cell.length_a   1.000
_cell.length_b   1.000
_cell.length_c   1.000
_cell.angle_alpha   90.00
_cell.angle_beta   90.00
_cell.angle_gamma   90.00
#
_symmetry.space_group_name_H-M   'P 1'
#
loop_
_entity.id
_entity.type
_entity.pdbx_description
1 polymer ?
#
loop_
_entity_poly.entity_id
_entity_poly.type
_entity_poly.pdbx_seq_one_letter_code
_entity_poly.pdbx_strand_id
1 'polypeptide(L)'
;MGTKVQIVNHTSRPLKLKVGHQLVFTDLVTVEQDAEYRMKVDCSSTFREYLFGVDACGNMLVVSAHDFKDTSSVVVKEVDGTFDVQMVSRGSSGFKNWVKLIWKLWQ
;
A
#
# COMPACT_ATOMS: atom_id res chain seq x y z
N MET A 1 -16.05 -0.98 -12.33
CA MET A 1 -16.51 -1.73 -11.13
C MET A 1 -15.35 -1.71 -10.15
N GLY A 2 -15.49 -1.12 -8.96
CA GLY A 2 -14.35 -0.97 -8.05
C GLY A 2 -14.14 -2.16 -7.11
N THR A 3 -12.89 -2.54 -6.89
CA THR A 3 -12.44 -3.60 -5.98
C THR A 3 -12.38 -3.09 -4.55
N LYS A 4 -12.96 -3.82 -3.59
CA LYS A 4 -12.87 -3.48 -2.16
C LYS A 4 -11.55 -3.97 -1.58
N VAL A 5 -10.76 -3.11 -0.96
CA VAL A 5 -9.47 -3.49 -0.39
C VAL A 5 -9.43 -3.05 1.05
N GLN A 6 -8.98 -3.93 1.93
CA GLN A 6 -8.66 -3.61 3.32
C GLN A 6 -7.17 -3.29 3.42
N ILE A 7 -6.82 -2.22 4.11
CA ILE A 7 -5.45 -1.88 4.46
C ILE A 7 -5.32 -2.08 5.96
N VAL A 8 -4.30 -2.84 6.39
CA VAL A 8 -4.06 -3.16 7.79
C VAL A 8 -2.67 -2.64 8.16
N ASN A 9 -2.61 -1.78 9.17
CA ASN A 9 -1.36 -1.21 9.65
C ASN A 9 -0.86 -1.98 10.88
N HIS A 10 0.18 -2.78 10.74
CA HIS A 10 0.91 -3.40 11.85
C HIS A 10 2.32 -2.78 12.03
N THR A 11 2.52 -1.55 11.56
CA THR A 11 3.71 -0.77 11.90
C THR A 11 3.54 -0.14 13.29
N SER A 12 4.64 0.28 13.91
CA SER A 12 4.63 0.96 15.21
C SER A 12 4.23 2.45 15.12
N ARG A 13 3.74 2.90 13.96
CA ARG A 13 3.42 4.30 13.67
C ARG A 13 2.19 4.44 12.76
N PRO A 14 1.56 5.62 12.70
CA PRO A 14 0.46 5.84 11.75
C PRO A 14 0.94 5.81 10.30
N LEU A 15 0.18 5.13 9.43
CA LEU A 15 0.41 5.14 7.98
C LEU A 15 -0.39 6.26 7.32
N LYS A 16 0.30 7.20 6.70
CA LYS A 16 -0.30 8.32 5.95
C LYS A 16 -0.51 7.90 4.50
N LEU A 17 -1.67 7.32 4.23
CA LEU A 17 -2.06 6.94 2.88
C LEU A 17 -2.40 8.18 2.06
N LYS A 18 -1.80 8.24 0.87
CA LYS A 18 -2.05 9.23 -0.14
C LYS A 18 -2.43 8.56 -1.46
N VAL A 19 -3.19 9.27 -2.29
CA VAL A 19 -3.57 8.83 -3.63
C VAL A 19 -3.11 9.86 -4.66
N GLY A 20 -2.60 9.40 -5.80
CA GLY A 20 -1.96 10.29 -6.75
C GLY A 20 -1.49 9.60 -8.03
N HIS A 21 -0.55 10.26 -8.70
CA HIS A 21 0.17 9.73 -9.85
C HIS A 21 1.59 10.34 -9.87
N GLN A 22 2.60 9.49 -10.04
CA GLN A 22 4.01 9.85 -10.08
C GLN A 22 4.49 10.56 -8.81
N LEU A 23 4.52 11.90 -8.83
CA LEU A 23 5.03 12.74 -7.74
C LEU A 23 3.96 13.65 -7.13
N VAL A 24 2.73 13.59 -7.65
CA VAL A 24 1.63 14.42 -7.18
C VAL A 24 0.66 13.54 -6.41
N PHE A 25 0.72 13.66 -5.09
CA PHE A 25 -0.09 12.87 -4.14
C PHE A 25 -0.94 13.77 -3.26
N THR A 26 -2.20 13.40 -3.07
CA THR A 26 -3.13 14.04 -2.13
C THR A 26 -3.37 13.12 -0.94
N ASP A 27 -3.52 13.68 0.26
CA ASP A 27 -3.88 12.91 1.45
C ASP A 27 -5.22 12.20 1.27
N LEU A 28 -5.24 10.90 1.58
CA LEU A 28 -6.42 10.07 1.52
C LEU A 28 -6.94 9.78 2.93
N VAL A 29 -6.09 9.19 3.78
CA VAL A 29 -6.43 8.81 5.16
C VAL A 29 -5.17 8.56 5.97
N THR A 30 -5.24 8.74 7.29
CA THR A 30 -4.23 8.20 8.21
C THR A 30 -4.79 6.96 8.88
N VAL A 31 -4.06 5.85 8.80
CA VAL A 31 -4.41 4.59 9.45
C VAL A 31 -3.52 4.44 10.66
N GLU A 32 -4.11 4.57 11.84
CA GLU A 32 -3.40 4.44 13.12
C GLU A 32 -2.76 3.06 13.29
N GLN A 33 -1.85 2.95 14.26
CA GLN A 33 -1.23 1.68 14.61
C GLN A 33 -2.30 0.61 14.94
N ASP A 34 -2.10 -0.59 14.41
CA ASP A 34 -2.98 -1.76 14.56
C ASP A 34 -4.44 -1.54 14.10
N ALA A 35 -4.67 -0.48 13.32
CA ALA A 35 -5.97 -0.16 12.74
C ALA A 35 -6.10 -0.70 11.31
N GLU A 36 -7.35 -0.75 10.85
CA GLU A 36 -7.71 -1.10 9.48
C GLU A 36 -8.47 0.03 8.78
N TYR A 37 -8.31 0.11 7.47
CA TYR A 37 -9.06 1.01 6.61
C TYR A 37 -9.56 0.27 5.37
N ARG A 38 -10.82 0.45 5.02
CA ARG A 38 -11.42 -0.19 3.84
C ARG A 38 -11.68 0.85 2.78
N MET A 39 -11.17 0.61 1.58
CA MET A 39 -11.39 1.46 0.42
C MET A 39 -11.94 0.68 -0.78
N LYS A 40 -12.49 1.43 -1.73
CA LYS A 40 -12.86 0.91 -3.04
C LYS A 40 -11.91 1.50 -4.08
N VAL A 41 -11.17 0.64 -4.75
CA VAL A 41 -10.19 0.98 -5.78
C VAL A 41 -10.80 0.76 -7.16
N ASP A 42 -10.71 1.74 -8.04
CA ASP A 42 -11.07 1.56 -9.45
C ASP A 42 -9.86 1.04 -10.23
N CYS A 43 -9.76 -0.27 -10.42
CA CYS A 43 -8.60 -0.91 -11.03
C CYS A 43 -8.45 -0.63 -12.54
N SER A 44 -9.45 -0.03 -13.20
CA SER A 44 -9.30 0.47 -14.58
C SER A 44 -8.54 1.78 -14.67
N SER A 45 -8.31 2.47 -13.54
CA SER A 45 -7.57 3.73 -13.52
C SER A 45 -6.07 3.48 -13.60
N THR A 46 -5.54 3.37 -14.82
CA THR A 46 -4.13 3.03 -15.12
C THR A 46 -3.10 3.96 -14.50
N PHE A 47 -3.49 5.20 -14.19
CA PHE A 47 -2.60 6.24 -13.65
C PHE A 47 -2.78 6.47 -12.15
N ARG A 48 -3.61 5.71 -11.45
CA ARG A 48 -3.83 5.94 -10.02
C ARG A 48 -2.88 5.09 -9.19
N GLU A 49 -2.15 5.75 -8.29
CA GLU A 49 -1.19 5.15 -7.38
C GLU A 49 -1.56 5.49 -5.94
N TYR A 50 -1.20 4.60 -5.03
CA TYR A 50 -1.44 4.70 -3.60
C TYR A 50 -0.10 4.65 -2.87
N LEU A 51 0.27 5.76 -2.25
CA LEU A 51 1.47 5.88 -1.43
C LEU A 51 1.08 5.62 0.02
N PHE A 52 1.69 4.62 0.65
CA PHE A 52 1.40 4.19 2.01
C PHE A 52 2.26 4.92 3.05
N GLY A 53 3.40 5.47 2.61
CA GLY A 53 4.30 6.25 3.44
C GLY A 53 5.75 6.15 2.99
N VAL A 54 6.62 6.74 3.81
CA VAL A 54 8.08 6.68 3.68
C VAL A 54 8.61 5.96 4.91
N ASP A 55 9.43 4.94 4.71
CA ASP A 55 10.05 4.19 5.79
C ASP A 55 11.21 4.97 6.45
N ALA A 56 11.84 4.42 7.48
CA ALA A 56 12.94 5.11 8.19
C ALA A 56 14.21 5.26 7.33
N CYS A 57 14.34 4.48 6.26
CA CYS A 57 15.43 4.51 5.30
C CYS A 57 15.17 5.48 4.14
N GLY A 58 14.00 6.13 4.10
CA GLY A 58 13.61 7.04 3.03
C GLY A 58 12.96 6.36 1.81
N ASN A 59 12.66 5.05 1.88
CA ASN A 59 12.01 4.36 0.77
C ASN A 59 10.50 4.63 0.79
N MET A 60 9.95 4.89 -0.39
CA MET A 60 8.50 5.07 -0.59
C MET A 60 7.84 3.74 -0.89
N LEU A 61 6.72 3.45 -0.21
CA LEU A 61 5.85 2.33 -0.55
C LEU A 61 4.70 2.82 -1.42
N VAL A 62 4.77 2.55 -2.73
CA VAL A 62 3.75 2.92 -3.72
C VAL A 62 3.16 1.66 -4.36
N VAL A 63 1.84 1.62 -4.52
CA VAL A 63 1.11 0.53 -5.17
C VAL A 63 0.18 1.09 -6.23
N SER A 64 0.18 0.51 -7.44
CA SER A 64 -0.71 0.98 -8.51
C SER A 64 -2.13 0.46 -8.31
N ALA A 65 -3.13 1.17 -8.85
CA ALA A 65 -4.53 0.74 -8.82
C ALA A 65 -4.74 -0.63 -9.46
N HIS A 66 -3.92 -0.98 -10.46
CA HIS A 66 -3.98 -2.25 -11.16
C HIS A 66 -3.58 -3.43 -10.25
N ASP A 67 -2.60 -3.24 -9.36
CA ASP A 67 -2.12 -4.27 -8.42
C ASP A 67 -3.20 -4.68 -7.40
N PHE A 68 -4.24 -3.87 -7.23
CA PHE A 68 -5.36 -4.19 -6.34
C PHE A 68 -6.41 -5.12 -6.96
N LYS A 69 -6.34 -5.43 -8.26
CA LYS A 69 -7.42 -6.15 -8.99
C LYS A 69 -7.83 -7.45 -8.30
N ASP A 70 -6.85 -8.24 -7.87
CA ASP A 70 -7.05 -9.54 -7.21
C ASP A 70 -6.76 -9.50 -5.71
N THR A 71 -6.54 -8.30 -5.15
CA THR A 71 -6.17 -8.09 -3.74
C THR A 71 -7.42 -7.91 -2.88
N SER A 72 -7.47 -8.63 -1.77
CA SER A 72 -8.48 -8.50 -0.71
C SER A 72 -7.99 -7.60 0.41
N SER A 73 -6.73 -7.75 0.80
CA SER A 73 -6.10 -7.00 1.88
C SER A 73 -4.64 -6.68 1.58
N VAL A 74 -4.17 -5.53 2.07
CA VAL A 74 -2.75 -5.16 2.12
C VAL A 74 -2.38 -4.98 3.58
N VAL A 75 -1.47 -5.82 4.04
CA VAL A 75 -0.93 -5.77 5.39
C VAL A 75 0.44 -5.12 5.32
N VAL A 76 0.63 -4.03 6.06
CA VAL A 76 1.90 -3.31 6.13
C VAL A 76 2.50 -3.50 7.52
N LYS A 77 3.76 -3.91 7.56
CA LYS A 77 4.56 -4.12 8.76
C LYS A 77 5.86 -3.33 8.63
N GLU A 78 6.57 -3.18 9.74
CA GLU A 78 7.89 -2.58 9.75
C GLU A 78 8.90 -3.57 10.32
N VAL A 79 9.98 -3.82 9.56
CA VAL A 79 11.07 -4.71 9.95
C VAL A 79 12.37 -3.96 9.69
N ASP A 80 13.18 -3.79 10.73
CA ASP A 80 14.46 -3.07 10.67
C ASP A 80 14.35 -1.67 10.03
N GLY A 81 13.27 -0.94 10.34
CA GLY A 81 13.01 0.41 9.84
C GLY A 81 12.50 0.47 8.39
N THR A 82 12.28 -0.68 7.75
CA THR A 82 11.78 -0.81 6.37
C THR A 82 10.35 -1.33 6.36
N PHE A 83 9.51 -0.85 5.45
CA PHE A 83 8.18 -1.42 5.28
C PHE A 83 8.21 -2.80 4.63
N ASP A 84 7.61 -3.78 5.29
CA ASP A 84 7.31 -5.11 4.76
C ASP A 84 5.81 -5.18 4.41
N VAL A 85 5.50 -5.61 3.19
CA VAL A 85 4.16 -5.48 2.62
C VAL A 85 3.67 -6.80 2.08
N GLN A 86 2.51 -7.21 2.55
CA GLN A 86 1.86 -8.43 2.13
C GLN A 86 0.52 -8.11 1.47
N MET A 87 0.43 -8.38 0.17
CA MET A 87 -0.84 -8.38 -0.55
C MET A 87 -1.49 -9.77 -0.43
N VAL A 88 -2.68 -9.80 0.16
CA VAL A 88 -3.50 -11.01 0.31
C VAL A 88 -4.46 -11.06 -0.88
N SER A 89 -4.45 -12.15 -1.63
CA SER A 89 -5.34 -12.33 -2.77
C SER A 89 -6.78 -12.65 -2.34
N ARG A 90 -7.74 -12.49 -3.25
CA ARG A 90 -9.16 -12.81 -3.05
C ARG A 90 -9.51 -14.29 -3.18
N GLY A 91 -8.62 -15.08 -3.78
CA GLY A 91 -8.90 -16.47 -4.17
C GLY A 91 -7.88 -17.51 -3.70
N SER A 92 -6.92 -17.16 -2.85
CA SER A 92 -5.89 -18.10 -2.38
C SER A 92 -5.96 -18.25 -0.86
N SER A 93 -6.17 -19.48 -0.40
CA SER A 93 -5.64 -19.94 0.89
C SER A 93 -4.11 -20.02 0.77
N GLY A 94 -3.47 -18.85 0.88
CA GLY A 94 -2.02 -18.67 0.93
C GLY A 94 -1.31 -18.79 -0.42
N PHE A 95 -0.84 -17.67 -0.97
CA PHE A 95 0.46 -17.60 -1.68
C PHE A 95 0.86 -16.12 -1.78
N LYS A 96 2.08 -15.79 -1.32
CA LYS A 96 2.61 -14.43 -1.13
C LYS A 96 3.27 -13.93 -2.43
N ASN A 97 2.79 -12.83 -3.00
CA ASN A 97 3.62 -12.00 -3.88
C ASN A 97 4.42 -11.03 -3.00
N TRP A 98 5.73 -11.25 -2.92
CA TRP A 98 6.67 -10.35 -2.27
C TRP A 98 6.97 -9.20 -3.24
N VAL A 99 6.30 -8.07 -3.06
CA VAL A 99 6.65 -6.85 -3.80
C VAL A 99 7.66 -6.07 -2.95
N LYS A 100 8.95 -6.34 -3.17
CA LYS A 100 10.03 -5.48 -2.66
C LYS A 100 10.21 -4.33 -3.67
N LEU A 101 9.40 -3.28 -3.56
CA LEU A 101 9.52 -2.11 -4.42
C LEU A 101 10.69 -1.23 -3.91
N ILE A 102 11.87 -1.36 -4.55
CA ILE A 102 13.01 -0.49 -4.29
C ILE A 102 12.96 0.65 -5.32
N TRP A 103 12.51 1.84 -4.91
CA TRP A 103 12.83 3.07 -5.65
C TRP A 103 13.87 3.85 -4.88
N LYS A 104 15.12 3.78 -5.35
CA LYS A 104 16.22 4.60 -4.87
C LYS A 104 16.18 5.91 -5.67
N LEU A 105 15.72 7.00 -5.05
CA LEU A 105 15.92 8.35 -5.62
C LEU A 105 17.43 8.65 -5.51
N TRP A 106 18.14 8.59 -6.62
CA TRP A 106 19.49 9.13 -6.70
C TRP A 106 19.38 10.66 -6.70
N GLN A 107 19.99 11.29 -5.70
CA GLN A 107 20.45 12.68 -5.78
C GLN A 107 21.72 12.75 -6.61
#